data_AF-A0A943XM15-F1
#
_entry.id   AF-A0A943XM15-F1
#
_cell.length_a   1.000
_cell.length_b   1.000
_cell.length_c   1.000
_cell.angle_alpha   90.00
_cell.angle_beta   90.00
_cell.angle_gamma   90.00
#
_symmetry.space_group_name_H-M   'P 1'
#
loop_
_entity.id
_entity.type
_entity.pdbx_description
1 polymer ?
#
loop_
_entity_poly.entity_id
_entity_poly.type
_entity_poly.pdbx_seq_one_letter_code
_entity_poly.pdbx_strand_id
1 'polypeptide(L)'
;MKKAFYVLAESLFLACGCCSVEICRSGGHDMCYICTSEWTLVDAVPLFSGDPDGGPFLLFADTANIKTNINLLEKAMSEGNYVRVKNLVSFTTEESMIPILLSRKLFHTSAELIMASSASAKPECNNKESANDDDELIRALKALDNNIK
;
A
#
# COMPACT_ATOMS: atom_id res chain seq x y z
N MET A 1 9.76 -21.12 21.61
CA MET A 1 9.57 -21.41 20.17
C MET A 1 8.38 -20.67 19.54
N LYS A 2 7.22 -20.54 20.21
CA LYS A 2 6.07 -19.78 19.68
C LYS A 2 6.37 -18.30 19.36
N LYS A 3 7.16 -17.60 20.19
CA LYS A 3 7.52 -16.18 19.99
C LYS A 3 8.31 -15.89 18.71
N ALA A 4 9.16 -16.82 18.26
CA ALA A 4 9.92 -16.65 17.02
C ALA A 4 9.04 -16.75 15.76
N PHE A 5 7.98 -17.55 15.82
CA PHE A 5 7.00 -17.67 14.73
C PHE A 5 6.13 -16.40 14.59
N TYR A 6 5.74 -15.75 15.69
CA TYR A 6 4.99 -14.49 15.63
C TYR A 6 5.82 -13.35 15.06
N VAL A 7 7.11 -13.25 15.45
CA VAL A 7 8.03 -12.25 14.88
C VAL A 7 8.26 -12.50 13.38
N LEU A 8 8.35 -13.76 12.96
CA LEU A 8 8.44 -14.11 11.52
C LEU A 8 7.14 -13.84 10.76
N ALA A 9 5.97 -14.02 11.37
CA ALA A 9 4.68 -13.78 10.71
C ALA A 9 4.36 -12.28 10.58
N GLU A 10 4.64 -11.47 11.61
CA GLU A 10 4.46 -10.01 11.54
C GLU A 10 5.46 -9.35 10.60
N SER A 11 6.72 -9.83 10.58
CA SER A 11 7.69 -9.40 9.57
C SER A 11 7.29 -9.85 8.16
N LEU A 12 6.62 -11.01 8.00
CA LEU A 12 6.05 -11.43 6.72
C LEU A 12 4.93 -10.50 6.26
N PHE A 13 4.07 -10.03 7.15
CA PHE A 13 2.98 -9.09 6.84
C PHE A 13 3.51 -7.69 6.47
N LEU A 14 4.58 -7.23 7.12
CA LEU A 14 5.32 -6.02 6.70
C LEU A 14 6.14 -6.24 5.42
N ALA A 15 6.38 -7.49 5.03
CA ALA A 15 7.14 -7.91 3.85
C ALA A 15 6.28 -8.37 2.65
N CYS A 16 4.96 -8.19 2.69
CA CYS A 16 4.13 -8.33 1.49
C CYS A 16 4.31 -7.11 0.59
N GLY A 17 4.30 -7.30 -0.74
CA GLY A 17 4.28 -6.17 -1.67
C GLY A 17 3.00 -5.36 -1.45
N CYS A 18 3.10 -4.06 -1.19
CA CYS A 18 1.95 -3.19 -0.96
C CYS A 18 1.61 -2.37 -2.22
N CYS A 19 0.33 -2.05 -2.35
CA CYS A 19 -0.19 -1.04 -3.26
C CYS A 19 -1.16 -0.17 -2.45
N SER A 20 -0.84 1.11 -2.25
CA SER A 20 -1.68 2.07 -1.56
C SER A 20 -1.98 3.26 -2.47
N VAL A 21 -3.24 3.72 -2.45
CA VAL A 21 -3.70 4.94 -3.09
C VAL A 21 -4.45 5.73 -2.03
N GLU A 22 -3.92 6.90 -1.69
CA GLU A 22 -4.47 7.79 -0.68
C GLU A 22 -4.81 9.13 -1.31
N ILE A 23 -6.03 9.60 -1.10
CA ILE A 23 -6.44 10.95 -1.49
C ILE A 23 -6.72 11.73 -0.21
N CYS A 24 -5.91 12.76 0.02
CA CYS A 24 -5.90 13.54 1.26
C CYS A 24 -6.04 15.02 0.93
N ARG A 25 -6.78 15.77 1.75
CA ARG A 25 -6.85 17.22 1.59
C ARG A 25 -5.77 17.89 2.42
N SER A 26 -4.83 18.58 1.77
CA SER A 26 -3.73 19.30 2.42
C SER A 26 -3.64 20.73 1.90
N GLY A 27 -3.61 21.71 2.81
CA GLY A 27 -3.54 23.12 2.44
C GLY A 27 -4.72 23.63 1.60
N GLY A 28 -5.87 22.94 1.62
CA GLY A 28 -7.03 23.26 0.80
C GLY A 28 -7.07 22.56 -0.57
N HIS A 29 -6.01 21.85 -0.94
CA HIS A 29 -5.86 21.10 -2.18
C HIS A 29 -6.08 19.60 -1.95
N ASP A 30 -6.65 18.91 -2.92
CA ASP A 30 -6.75 17.45 -2.90
C ASP A 30 -5.44 16.89 -3.44
N MET A 31 -4.77 16.07 -2.65
CA MET A 31 -3.48 15.47 -2.95
C MET A 31 -3.67 13.96 -3.06
N CYS A 32 -3.24 13.38 -4.16
CA CYS A 32 -3.15 11.94 -4.32
C CYS A 32 -1.71 11.50 -4.02
N TYR A 33 -1.59 10.46 -3.21
CA TYR A 33 -0.34 9.77 -2.93
C TYR A 33 -0.53 8.29 -3.26
N ILE A 34 0.41 7.75 -4.04
CA ILE A 34 0.40 6.37 -4.50
C ILE A 34 1.75 5.77 -4.16
N CYS A 35 1.71 4.60 -3.54
CA CYS A 35 2.89 3.83 -3.19
C CYS A 35 2.68 2.39 -3.63
N THR A 36 3.48 1.93 -4.59
CA THR A 36 3.58 0.51 -4.94
C THR A 36 4.93 -0.02 -4.50
N SER A 37 4.97 -1.28 -4.06
CA SER A 37 6.23 -1.90 -3.66
C SER A 37 6.37 -3.30 -4.22
N GLU A 38 7.62 -3.69 -4.43
CA GLU A 38 8.06 -4.99 -4.91
C GLU A 38 9.18 -5.49 -4.01
N TRP A 39 9.17 -6.78 -3.71
CA TRP A 39 10.28 -7.50 -3.12
C TRP A 39 10.98 -8.33 -4.18
N THR A 40 12.31 -8.25 -4.21
CA THR A 40 13.14 -9.04 -5.11
C THR A 40 14.15 -9.88 -4.35
N LEU A 41 14.41 -11.08 -4.87
CA LEU A 41 15.50 -11.94 -4.46
C LEU A 41 16.71 -11.69 -5.37
N VAL A 42 17.87 -11.43 -4.76
CA VAL A 42 19.14 -11.13 -5.47
C VAL A 42 18.96 -10.06 -6.54
N ASP A 43 18.14 -9.04 -6.26
CA ASP A 43 17.80 -7.92 -7.17
C ASP A 43 17.28 -8.31 -8.56
N ALA A 44 16.89 -9.58 -8.75
CA ALA A 44 16.63 -10.15 -10.08
C ALA A 44 15.30 -10.91 -10.16
N VAL A 45 14.89 -11.59 -9.09
CA VAL A 45 13.69 -12.43 -9.09
C VAL A 45 12.61 -11.74 -8.27
N PRO A 46 11.51 -11.26 -8.88
CA PRO A 46 10.40 -10.72 -8.12
C PRO A 46 9.77 -11.83 -7.27
N LEU A 47 9.52 -11.53 -5.99
CA LEU A 47 8.93 -12.46 -5.04
C LEU A 47 7.49 -12.05 -4.73
N PHE A 48 7.29 -10.80 -4.34
CA PHE A 48 6.00 -10.25 -3.96
C PHE A 48 5.87 -8.82 -4.50
N SER A 49 4.75 -8.48 -5.11
CA SER A 49 4.46 -7.10 -5.51
C SER A 49 3.05 -6.70 -5.08
N GLY A 50 2.81 -5.39 -4.93
CA GLY A 50 1.46 -4.89 -4.66
C GLY A 50 0.50 -5.16 -5.81
N ASP A 51 -0.73 -5.58 -5.51
CA ASP A 51 -1.74 -5.80 -6.54
C ASP A 51 -2.46 -4.48 -6.89
N PRO A 52 -2.31 -3.94 -8.11
CA PRO A 52 -3.02 -2.73 -8.52
C PRO A 52 -4.53 -2.91 -8.66
N ASP A 53 -5.02 -4.15 -8.71
CA ASP A 53 -6.45 -4.46 -8.83
C ASP A 53 -7.16 -4.59 -7.47
N GLY A 54 -6.44 -4.36 -6.36
CA GLY A 54 -7.01 -4.30 -5.01
C GLY A 54 -6.90 -5.59 -4.20
N GLY A 55 -6.14 -6.57 -4.67
CA GLY A 55 -5.70 -7.71 -3.86
C GLY A 55 -4.60 -7.33 -2.85
N PRO A 56 -4.27 -8.23 -1.91
CA PRO A 56 -3.26 -7.95 -0.89
C PRO A 56 -1.84 -7.90 -1.45
N PHE A 57 -1.51 -8.77 -2.41
CA PHE A 57 -0.23 -8.83 -3.13
C PHE A 57 -0.31 -9.88 -4.25
N LEU A 58 0.66 -9.84 -5.17
CA LEU A 58 0.90 -10.86 -6.20
C LEU A 58 2.22 -11.57 -5.92
N LEU A 59 2.25 -12.89 -6.18
CA LEU A 59 3.44 -13.73 -6.06
C LEU A 59 4.15 -13.83 -7.40
N PHE A 60 5.47 -13.70 -7.39
CA PHE A 60 6.33 -13.83 -8.57
C PHE A 60 5.92 -12.95 -9.76
N ALA A 61 5.34 -11.79 -9.45
CA ALA A 61 4.94 -10.78 -10.41
C ALA A 61 5.68 -9.48 -10.13
N ASP A 62 5.95 -8.72 -11.19
CA ASP A 62 6.45 -7.36 -11.12
C ASP A 62 5.33 -6.42 -11.60
N THR A 63 4.70 -5.77 -10.63
CA THR A 63 3.67 -4.75 -10.87
C THR A 63 4.05 -3.40 -10.29
N ALA A 64 5.12 -3.32 -9.49
CA ALA A 64 5.50 -2.07 -8.83
C ALA A 64 6.42 -1.29 -9.76
N ASN A 65 5.87 -0.27 -10.42
CA ASN A 65 6.64 0.62 -11.26
C ASN A 65 5.89 1.95 -11.41
N ILE A 66 6.60 2.96 -11.94
CA ILE A 66 6.04 4.29 -12.17
C ILE A 66 4.81 4.23 -13.07
N LYS A 67 4.79 3.38 -14.10
CA LYS A 67 3.65 3.26 -15.02
C LYS A 67 2.40 2.75 -14.30
N THR A 68 2.53 1.77 -13.41
CA THR A 68 1.43 1.30 -12.57
C THR A 68 0.91 2.42 -11.68
N ASN A 69 1.80 3.21 -11.06
CA ASN A 69 1.37 4.36 -10.26
C ASN A 69 0.60 5.40 -11.09
N ILE A 70 1.03 5.67 -12.32
CA ILE A 70 0.29 6.57 -13.22
C ILE A 70 -1.08 6.00 -13.59
N ASN A 71 -1.18 4.70 -13.89
CA ASN A 71 -2.47 4.06 -14.16
C ASN A 71 -3.41 4.14 -12.95
N LEU A 72 -2.88 3.92 -11.73
CA LEU A 72 -3.63 4.05 -10.49
C LEU A 72 -4.07 5.50 -10.25
N LEU A 73 -3.25 6.48 -10.61
CA LEU A 73 -3.60 7.90 -10.55
C LEU A 73 -4.74 8.22 -11.51
N GLU A 74 -4.67 7.77 -12.76
CA GLU A 74 -5.74 7.96 -13.76
C GLU A 74 -7.05 7.31 -13.31
N LYS A 75 -6.97 6.11 -12.73
CA LYS A 75 -8.12 5.43 -12.13
C LYS A 75 -8.72 6.27 -11.00
N ALA A 76 -7.91 6.71 -10.03
CA ALA A 76 -8.34 7.56 -8.93
C ALA A 76 -8.95 8.89 -9.41
N MET A 77 -8.41 9.48 -10.47
CA MET A 77 -8.98 10.69 -11.09
C MET A 77 -10.36 10.43 -11.69
N SER A 78 -10.52 9.31 -12.40
CA SER A 78 -11.77 8.93 -13.03
C SER A 78 -12.87 8.62 -12.02
N GLU A 79 -12.52 7.97 -10.90
CA GLU A 79 -13.44 7.66 -9.81
C GLU A 79 -13.82 8.91 -9.00
N GLY A 80 -12.89 9.87 -8.85
CA GLY A 80 -13.07 11.10 -8.09
C GLY A 80 -13.55 12.33 -8.87
N ASN A 81 -13.85 12.21 -10.16
CA ASN A 81 -14.21 13.33 -11.06
C ASN A 81 -13.15 14.46 -11.14
N TYR A 82 -11.87 14.09 -11.06
CA TYR A 82 -10.77 15.03 -11.22
C TYR A 82 -10.40 15.15 -12.70
N VAL A 83 -10.20 16.39 -13.17
CA VAL A 83 -9.98 16.67 -14.60
C VAL A 83 -8.53 16.97 -14.93
N ARG A 84 -7.73 17.35 -13.94
CA ARG A 84 -6.33 17.70 -14.13
C ARG A 84 -5.49 17.30 -12.93
N VAL A 85 -4.20 17.10 -13.21
CA VAL A 85 -3.15 16.89 -12.23
C VAL A 85 -2.17 18.07 -12.29
N LYS A 86 -1.64 18.46 -11.14
CA LYS A 86 -0.54 19.42 -11.02
C LYS A 86 0.54 18.88 -10.08
N ASN A 87 1.76 19.39 -10.21
CA ASN A 87 2.87 19.06 -9.30
C ASN A 87 3.11 17.55 -9.15
N LEU A 88 3.07 16.81 -10.26
CA LEU A 88 3.35 15.38 -10.28
C LEU A 88 4.82 15.16 -9.91
N VAL A 89 5.05 14.49 -8.79
CA VAL A 89 6.39 14.10 -8.32
C VAL A 89 6.41 12.58 -8.24
N SER A 90 7.50 11.96 -8.67
CA SER A 90 7.71 10.54 -8.47
C SER A 90 9.16 10.26 -8.13
N PHE A 91 9.36 9.33 -7.20
CA PHE A 91 10.68 8.91 -6.76
C PHE A 91 10.66 7.45 -6.32
N THR A 92 11.83 6.83 -6.32
CA THR A 92 12.01 5.44 -5.92
C THR A 92 12.87 5.38 -4.67
N THR A 93 12.49 4.53 -3.73
CA THR A 93 13.32 4.20 -2.56
C THR A 93 13.59 2.71 -2.54
N GLU A 94 14.81 2.33 -2.13
CA GLU A 94 15.21 0.93 -2.00
C GLU A 94 15.55 0.63 -0.54
N GLU A 95 14.99 -0.47 -0.02
CA GLU A 95 15.24 -0.97 1.31
C GLU A 95 15.87 -2.35 1.19
N SER A 96 16.94 -2.63 1.93
CA SER A 96 17.58 -3.95 1.97
C SER A 96 17.37 -4.58 3.33
N MET A 97 16.64 -5.68 3.39
CA MET A 97 16.37 -6.40 4.64
C MET A 97 17.47 -7.42 4.93
N ILE A 98 17.97 -8.09 3.90
CA ILE A 98 19.19 -8.90 3.95
C ILE A 98 20.07 -8.38 2.81
N PRO A 99 21.23 -7.74 3.11
CA PRO A 99 22.10 -7.18 2.08
C PRO A 99 22.36 -8.21 0.96
N ILE A 100 22.15 -7.81 -0.30
CA ILE A 100 22.35 -8.61 -1.52
C ILE A 100 21.30 -9.72 -1.75
N LEU A 101 20.65 -10.25 -0.71
CA LEU A 101 19.72 -11.37 -0.88
C LEU A 101 18.28 -10.91 -1.08
N LEU A 102 17.82 -9.96 -0.27
CA LEU A 102 16.40 -9.59 -0.22
C LEU A 102 16.29 -8.07 -0.11
N SER A 103 15.78 -7.47 -1.18
CA SER A 103 15.58 -6.04 -1.31
C SER A 103 14.12 -5.74 -1.64
N ARG A 104 13.68 -4.56 -1.20
CA ARG A 104 12.36 -4.00 -1.49
C ARG A 104 12.54 -2.70 -2.26
N LYS A 105 11.88 -2.60 -3.40
CA LYS A 105 11.75 -1.35 -4.15
C LYS A 105 10.38 -0.76 -3.87
N LEU A 106 10.34 0.54 -3.58
CA LEU A 106 9.11 1.30 -3.40
C LEU A 106 9.08 2.42 -4.42
N PHE A 107 7.98 2.52 -5.15
CA PHE A 107 7.70 3.55 -6.12
C PHE A 107 6.66 4.49 -5.55
N HIS A 108 7.07 5.72 -5.30
CA HIS A 108 6.24 6.77 -4.76
C HIS A 108 5.83 7.72 -5.86
N THR A 109 4.55 8.05 -5.92
CA THR A 109 4.01 9.05 -6.82
C THR A 109 3.05 9.94 -6.04
N SER A 110 3.25 11.26 -6.11
CA SER A 110 2.35 12.23 -5.51
C SER A 110 1.92 13.27 -6.54
N ALA A 111 0.68 13.72 -6.43
CA ALA A 111 0.10 14.65 -7.38
C ALA A 111 -1.03 15.46 -6.75
N GLU A 112 -1.16 16.73 -7.13
CA GLU A 112 -2.30 17.57 -6.79
C GLU A 112 -3.43 17.31 -7.78
N LEU A 113 -4.62 16.97 -7.27
CA LEU A 113 -5.82 16.70 -8.05
C LEU A 113 -6.70 17.95 -8.13
N ILE A 114 -7.11 18.30 -9.35
CA ILE A 114 -7.94 19.49 -9.63
C ILE A 114 -9.31 19.06 -10.15
N MET A 115 -10.35 19.40 -9.41
CA MET A 115 -11.74 19.13 -9.81
C MET A 115 -12.21 20.05 -10.94
N ALA A 116 -13.17 19.57 -11.72
CA ALA A 116 -13.95 20.46 -12.57
C ALA A 116 -14.73 21.42 -11.66
N SER A 117 -14.56 22.72 -11.87
CA SER A 117 -15.25 23.83 -11.19
C SER A 117 -16.76 23.60 -11.01
N SER A 118 -17.18 22.89 -9.95
CA SER A 118 -18.54 22.87 -9.36
C SER A 118 -18.78 21.76 -8.30
N ALA A 119 -17.89 20.79 -8.09
CA ALA A 119 -18.15 19.68 -7.15
C ALA A 119 -17.33 19.74 -5.85
N SER A 120 -17.43 20.82 -5.07
CA SER A 120 -16.90 20.86 -3.71
C SER A 120 -17.76 19.98 -2.77
N ALA A 121 -17.57 18.67 -2.81
CA ALA A 121 -18.11 17.76 -1.80
C ALA A 121 -16.98 16.89 -1.23
N LYS A 122 -16.74 17.07 0.07
CA LYS A 122 -15.75 16.39 0.91
C LYS A 122 -15.82 14.85 0.78
N PRO A 123 -14.70 14.18 1.07
CA PRO A 123 -14.67 13.46 2.33
C PRO A 123 -13.56 14.00 3.23
N GLU A 124 -13.94 14.35 4.46
CA GLU A 124 -12.97 14.49 5.55
C GLU A 124 -12.34 13.13 5.81
N CYS A 125 -11.05 13.15 6.12
CA CYS A 125 -10.28 11.98 6.52
C CYS A 125 -10.95 11.35 7.74
N ASN A 126 -11.79 10.35 7.52
CA ASN A 126 -12.08 9.37 8.56
C ASN A 126 -10.83 8.49 8.62
N ASN A 127 -9.91 8.87 9.50
CA ASN A 127 -9.05 7.90 10.16
C ASN A 127 -9.99 6.92 10.87
N LYS A 128 -10.50 5.93 10.13
CA LYS A 128 -10.78 4.63 10.72
C LYS A 128 -9.40 4.03 10.97
N GLU A 129 -8.79 4.50 12.06
CA GLU A 129 -7.97 3.64 12.89
C GLU A 129 -8.78 2.34 13.01
N SER A 130 -8.26 1.27 12.40
CA SER A 130 -8.83 -0.07 12.51
C SER A 130 -8.69 -0.52 13.97
N ALA A 131 -9.52 0.05 14.84
CA ALA A 131 -9.63 -0.33 16.24
C ALA A 131 -10.55 -1.53 16.42
N ASN A 132 -10.57 -2.46 15.45
CA ASN A 132 -11.46 -3.61 15.49
C ASN A 132 -10.81 -4.94 15.04
N ASP A 133 -9.64 -4.91 14.40
CA ASP A 133 -8.96 -6.14 13.97
C ASP A 133 -8.20 -6.82 15.12
N ASP A 134 -7.75 -6.05 16.12
CA ASP A 134 -7.05 -6.60 17.30
C ASP A 134 -8.00 -7.44 18.18
N ASP A 135 -9.26 -7.04 18.30
CA ASP A 135 -10.25 -7.75 19.12
C ASP A 135 -10.74 -9.05 18.48
N GLU A 136 -10.69 -9.15 17.16
CA GLU A 136 -11.03 -10.37 16.41
C GLU A 136 -9.87 -11.37 16.44
N LEU A 137 -8.63 -10.88 16.30
CA LEU A 137 -7.42 -11.68 16.42
C LEU A 137 -7.27 -12.27 17.84
N ILE A 138 -7.55 -11.48 18.89
CA ILE A 138 -7.52 -11.93 20.29
C ILE A 138 -8.63 -12.96 20.55
N ARG A 139 -9.81 -12.82 19.95
CA ARG A 139 -10.88 -13.82 20.05
C ARG A 139 -10.52 -15.13 19.35
N ALA A 140 -9.94 -15.06 18.15
CA ALA A 140 -9.48 -16.24 17.41
C ALA A 140 -8.36 -16.99 18.16
N LEU A 141 -7.43 -16.25 18.78
CA LEU A 141 -6.34 -16.82 19.59
C LEU A 141 -6.84 -17.49 20.86
N LYS A 142 -7.84 -16.90 21.55
CA LYS A 142 -8.49 -17.52 22.72
C LYS A 142 -9.31 -18.76 22.37
N ALA A 143 -9.92 -18.80 21.18
CA ALA A 143 -10.66 -19.97 20.72
C ALA A 143 -9.74 -21.16 20.40
N LEU A 144 -8.52 -20.91 19.89
CA LEU A 144 -7.54 -21.96 19.64
C LEU A 144 -6.97 -22.56 20.93
N ASP A 145 -6.70 -21.74 21.96
CA ASP A 145 -6.08 -22.22 23.21
C ASP A 145 -7.02 -23.15 24.02
N ASN A 146 -8.35 -23.00 23.84
CA ASN A 146 -9.35 -23.87 24.46
C ASN A 146 -9.53 -25.24 23.78
N ASN A 147 -8.99 -25.43 22.56
CA ASN A 147 -9.06 -26.69 21.81
C ASN A 147 -7.79 -27.56 21.96
N ILE A 148 -6.81 -27.14 22.76
CA ILE A 148 -5.54 -27.86 22.99
C ILE A 148 -5.45 -28.36 24.45
N LYS A 149 -6.59 -28.69 25.08
CA LYS A 149 -6.65 -29.41 26.35
C LYS A 149 -7.34 -30.75 26.20
#